data_AF-A0A6P1QY61-F1
#
_entry.id   AF-A0A6P1QY61-F1
#
_cell.length_a   1.000
_cell.length_b   1.000
_cell.length_c   1.000
_cell.angle_alpha   90.00
_cell.angle_beta   90.00
_cell.angle_gamma   90.00
#
_symmetry.space_group_name_H-M   'P 1'
#
loop_
_entity.id
_entity.type
_entity.pdbx_description
1 polymer ?
#
loop_
_entity_poly.entity_id
_entity_poly.type
_entity_poly.pdbx_seq_one_letter_code
_entity_poly.pdbx_strand_id
1 'polypeptide(L)'
;MTHQNLLFRLKALGLISISALASAQYDGRVGINTDTPKATLDLRPNPDNALATATTNEGLLIPKLSKARVANITTPENATMVYVENLIYTGTDPRVSGIISPGFYYYDSSKSKWIKLNDLVSSSIAPTGLERLTENGNSGWRLIGRNPNNYGDIGEDAIDFSHSTSPSNENGATGEKSFAFGTDAKATGKQSIAIGDNAQAQDKSSEAIGRNTYAVGPFSKALFGGIAKGKNSMAISGTAEGSSSYAVFNAYTASTATGSIAIGAFVTEPHIIAIGGANIYAGTGPSYSKVAIGNLLYLEKDLKMKANALGDCNANTRGTIKFDGTNFHGCTPSGWKQLNN
;
A
#
# COMPACT_ATOMS: atom_id res chain seq x y z
N MET A 1 75.07 55.92 -13.26
CA MET A 1 73.80 55.78 -12.51
C MET A 1 74.12 55.35 -11.10
N THR A 2 73.87 56.21 -10.12
CA THR A 2 74.26 56.03 -8.70
C THR A 2 73.33 55.06 -7.97
N HIS A 3 73.85 54.36 -6.95
CA HIS A 3 73.17 53.36 -6.11
C HIS A 3 71.78 53.79 -5.56
N GLN A 4 71.53 55.10 -5.47
CA GLN A 4 70.22 55.67 -5.09
C GLN A 4 69.12 55.42 -6.13
N ASN A 5 69.43 55.34 -7.43
CA ASN A 5 68.44 55.06 -8.47
C ASN A 5 67.98 53.60 -8.48
N LEU A 6 68.84 52.67 -8.04
CA LEU A 6 68.50 51.25 -7.96
C LEU A 6 67.57 50.95 -6.78
N LEU A 7 67.82 51.58 -5.62
CA LEU A 7 66.95 51.45 -4.44
C LEU A 7 65.58 52.10 -4.65
N PHE A 8 65.51 53.23 -5.37
CA PHE A 8 64.24 53.87 -5.71
C PHE A 8 63.40 53.01 -6.67
N ARG A 9 64.04 52.35 -7.64
CA ARG A 9 63.37 51.41 -8.56
C ARG A 9 62.94 50.11 -7.88
N LEU A 10 63.73 49.57 -6.94
CA LEU A 10 63.34 48.37 -6.17
C LEU A 10 62.15 48.65 -5.22
N LYS A 11 62.12 49.83 -4.58
CA LYS A 11 60.97 50.25 -3.77
C LYS A 11 59.74 50.52 -4.65
N ALA A 12 59.91 51.12 -5.83
CA ALA A 12 58.81 51.31 -6.79
C ALA A 12 58.24 49.99 -7.31
N LEU A 13 59.07 48.98 -7.62
CA LEU A 13 58.60 47.65 -8.01
C LEU A 13 57.86 46.93 -6.86
N GLY A 14 58.30 47.08 -5.61
CA GLY A 14 57.62 46.52 -4.44
C GLY A 14 56.27 47.18 -4.12
N LEU A 15 56.12 48.48 -4.39
CA LEU A 15 54.84 49.19 -4.23
C LEU A 15 53.84 48.88 -5.37
N ILE A 16 54.33 48.64 -6.60
CA ILE A 16 53.50 48.26 -7.76
C ILE A 16 53.00 46.81 -7.65
N SER A 17 53.78 45.91 -7.05
CA SER A 17 53.31 44.54 -6.79
C SER A 17 52.26 44.50 -5.68
N ILE A 18 52.37 45.34 -4.65
CA ILE A 18 51.36 45.42 -3.58
C ILE A 18 50.05 46.09 -4.07
N SER A 19 50.12 47.09 -4.96
CA SER A 19 48.92 47.68 -5.55
C SER A 19 48.25 46.78 -6.58
N ALA A 20 49.00 45.93 -7.29
CA ALA A 20 48.42 44.92 -8.18
C ALA A 20 47.68 43.79 -7.44
N LEU A 21 48.09 43.47 -6.19
CA LEU A 21 47.28 42.62 -5.30
C LEU A 21 46.02 43.34 -4.77
N ALA A 22 46.01 44.68 -4.71
CA ALA A 22 44.83 45.47 -4.34
C ALA A 22 43.83 45.63 -5.49
N SER A 23 44.26 45.49 -6.76
CA SER A 23 43.38 45.51 -7.94
C SER A 23 42.42 44.31 -8.05
N ALA A 24 42.59 43.28 -7.20
CA ALA A 24 41.62 42.19 -7.09
C ALA A 24 40.37 42.57 -6.27
N GLN A 25 40.30 43.81 -5.75
CA GLN A 25 39.16 44.38 -5.05
C GLN A 25 38.31 45.25 -5.99
N TYR A 26 37.33 44.64 -6.66
CA TYR A 26 36.30 45.39 -7.38
C TYR A 26 35.09 45.55 -6.45
N ASP A 27 34.73 46.78 -6.08
CA ASP A 27 33.53 47.09 -5.27
C ASP A 27 33.37 46.25 -3.98
N GLY A 28 34.45 46.08 -3.20
CA GLY A 28 34.43 45.33 -1.94
C GLY A 28 34.32 43.80 -2.10
N ARG A 29 34.61 43.28 -3.29
CA ARG A 29 34.63 41.84 -3.59
C ARG A 29 36.05 41.36 -3.83
N VAL A 30 36.34 40.12 -3.47
CA VAL A 30 37.61 39.45 -3.75
C VAL A 30 37.37 38.31 -4.73
N GLY A 31 38.06 38.35 -5.88
CA GLY A 31 38.11 37.24 -6.83
C GLY A 31 39.40 36.44 -6.70
N ILE A 32 39.31 35.10 -6.67
CA ILE A 32 40.46 34.21 -6.83
C ILE A 32 40.27 33.46 -8.15
N ASN A 33 41.26 33.60 -9.05
CA ASN A 33 41.22 33.11 -10.44
C ASN A 33 40.08 33.72 -11.29
N THR A 34 39.60 34.92 -10.94
CA THR A 34 38.69 35.72 -11.77
C THR A 34 38.89 37.22 -11.54
N ASP A 35 38.81 37.99 -12.62
CA ASP A 35 38.82 39.47 -12.64
C ASP A 35 37.41 40.09 -12.51
N THR A 36 36.37 39.26 -12.50
CA THR A 36 34.95 39.65 -12.50
C THR A 36 34.18 38.87 -11.43
N PRO A 37 34.44 39.14 -10.13
CA PRO A 37 33.85 38.39 -9.03
C PRO A 37 32.33 38.62 -8.91
N LYS A 38 31.57 37.53 -8.83
CA LYS A 38 30.09 37.56 -8.73
C LYS A 38 29.54 37.64 -7.30
N ALA A 39 30.40 37.50 -6.29
CA ALA A 39 30.05 37.57 -4.87
C ALA A 39 31.15 38.29 -4.07
N THR A 40 30.93 38.56 -2.78
CA THR A 40 31.95 39.16 -1.88
C THR A 40 33.25 38.36 -1.87
N LEU A 41 33.17 37.04 -2.02
CA LEU A 41 34.29 36.15 -2.35
C LEU A 41 33.85 35.21 -3.48
N ASP A 42 34.51 35.29 -4.65
CA ASP A 42 34.29 34.40 -5.81
C ASP A 42 35.56 33.56 -6.02
N LEU A 43 35.45 32.23 -5.85
CA LEU A 43 36.55 31.28 -5.98
C LEU A 43 36.31 30.45 -7.25
N ARG A 44 37.18 30.58 -8.25
CA ARG A 44 37.14 29.76 -9.46
C ARG A 44 38.31 28.77 -9.51
N PRO A 45 38.13 27.58 -10.12
CA PRO A 45 39.25 26.68 -10.35
C PRO A 45 40.29 27.37 -11.24
N ASN A 46 41.57 27.06 -11.04
CA ASN A 46 42.59 27.44 -12.02
C ASN A 46 42.24 26.75 -13.36
N PRO A 47 42.37 27.40 -14.53
CA PRO A 47 42.19 26.76 -15.84
C PRO A 47 42.85 25.39 -16.00
N ASP A 48 44.06 25.17 -15.46
CA ASP A 48 44.75 23.88 -15.50
C ASP A 48 44.06 22.80 -14.65
N ASN A 49 43.44 23.21 -13.55
CA ASN A 49 42.69 22.34 -12.65
C ASN A 49 41.20 22.20 -13.03
N ALA A 50 40.71 23.02 -13.97
CA ALA A 50 39.39 22.86 -14.58
C ALA A 50 39.32 21.66 -15.53
N LEU A 51 40.46 21.04 -15.85
CA LEU A 51 40.55 19.81 -16.64
C LEU A 51 40.03 18.62 -15.82
N ALA A 52 39.25 17.75 -16.46
CA ALA A 52 38.71 16.54 -15.82
C ALA A 52 39.79 15.54 -15.34
N THR A 53 41.03 15.70 -15.83
CA THR A 53 42.19 14.88 -15.48
C THR A 53 43.04 15.47 -14.36
N ALA A 54 42.69 16.65 -13.84
CA ALA A 54 43.45 17.29 -12.77
C ALA A 54 43.36 16.51 -11.45
N THR A 55 44.47 16.44 -10.72
CA THR A 55 44.62 15.63 -9.49
C THR A 55 45.04 16.45 -8.27
N THR A 56 45.18 17.77 -8.40
CA THR A 56 45.58 18.65 -7.29
C THR A 56 44.38 19.05 -6.44
N ASN A 57 44.60 19.32 -5.15
CA ASN A 57 43.54 19.74 -4.24
C ASN A 57 43.17 21.21 -4.49
N GLU A 58 41.93 21.48 -4.91
CA GLU A 58 41.35 22.82 -4.98
C GLU A 58 40.12 22.92 -4.07
N GLY A 59 39.99 24.03 -3.35
CA GLY A 59 38.85 24.26 -2.46
C GLY A 59 39.14 25.28 -1.37
N LEU A 60 38.20 25.42 -0.43
CA LEU A 60 38.32 26.30 0.72
C LEU A 60 38.68 25.50 1.98
N LEU A 61 39.87 25.72 2.53
CA LEU A 61 40.25 25.15 3.82
C LEU A 61 39.65 25.96 4.96
N ILE A 62 38.73 25.34 5.69
CA ILE A 62 38.12 25.89 6.90
C ILE A 62 39.00 25.58 8.12
N PRO A 63 39.13 26.51 9.10
CA PRO A 63 39.91 26.25 10.30
C PRO A 63 39.51 24.95 11.01
N LYS A 64 40.49 24.08 11.22
CA LYS A 64 40.33 22.83 11.97
C LYS A 64 40.59 23.07 13.44
N LEU A 65 39.61 22.77 14.30
CA LEU A 65 39.69 22.97 15.74
C LEU A 65 39.32 21.68 16.50
N SER A 66 39.79 21.54 17.74
CA SER A 66 39.26 20.52 18.66
C SER A 66 37.96 21.01 19.31
N LYS A 67 37.11 20.08 19.79
CA LYS A 67 35.90 20.39 20.55
C LYS A 67 36.19 21.26 21.77
N ALA A 68 37.29 20.97 22.49
CA ALA A 68 37.74 21.80 23.60
C ALA A 68 38.11 23.23 23.17
N ARG A 69 38.77 23.40 22.00
CA ARG A 69 39.10 24.72 21.47
C ARG A 69 37.85 25.51 21.06
N VAL A 70 36.86 24.84 20.49
CA VAL A 70 35.57 25.44 20.11
C VAL A 70 34.79 25.89 21.36
N ALA A 71 34.80 25.09 22.43
CA ALA A 71 34.18 25.46 23.72
C ALA A 71 34.84 26.70 24.36
N ASN A 72 36.14 26.88 24.17
CA ASN A 72 36.88 28.03 24.67
C ASN A 72 36.62 29.34 23.90
N ILE A 73 35.78 29.34 22.85
CA ILE A 73 35.35 30.57 22.20
C ILE A 73 34.30 31.23 23.10
N THR A 74 34.66 32.32 23.77
CA THR A 74 33.81 32.99 24.76
C THR A 74 32.61 33.67 24.10
N THR A 75 32.84 34.39 23.00
CA THR A 75 31.82 35.13 22.23
C THR A 75 31.88 34.71 20.75
N PRO A 76 31.35 33.53 20.38
CA PRO A 76 31.36 33.08 18.99
C PRO A 76 30.44 33.96 18.11
N GLU A 77 30.96 34.40 16.97
CA GLU A 77 30.21 35.19 15.99
C GLU A 77 29.22 34.30 15.22
N ASN A 78 28.02 34.81 14.98
CA ASN A 78 26.98 34.09 14.23
C ASN A 78 27.49 33.72 12.83
N ALA A 79 27.13 32.52 12.36
CA ALA A 79 27.57 31.95 11.08
C ALA A 79 29.09 31.67 10.94
N THR A 80 29.88 31.76 12.03
CA THR A 80 31.27 31.29 12.03
C THR A 80 31.32 29.80 11.71
N MET A 81 32.10 29.39 10.71
CA MET A 81 32.26 27.99 10.31
C MET A 81 33.64 27.43 10.69
N VAL A 82 33.66 26.22 11.24
CA VAL A 82 34.86 25.49 11.65
C VAL A 82 34.74 24.02 11.27
N TYR A 83 35.85 23.32 11.08
CA TYR A 83 35.87 21.85 11.03
C TYR A 83 36.34 21.34 12.39
N VAL A 84 35.56 20.47 13.04
CA VAL A 84 35.93 19.88 14.33
C VAL A 84 36.47 18.48 14.11
N GLU A 85 37.70 18.22 14.53
CA GLU A 85 38.38 16.92 14.31
C GLU A 85 38.48 16.07 15.58
N ASN A 86 38.96 16.65 16.68
CA ASN A 86 39.16 15.97 17.96
C ASN A 86 37.98 16.27 18.89
N LEU A 87 37.35 15.23 19.44
CA LEU A 87 36.16 15.34 20.28
C LEU A 87 36.44 15.35 21.78
N ILE A 88 37.69 15.21 22.20
CA ILE A 88 38.07 15.16 23.62
C ILE A 88 37.73 16.52 24.26
N TYR A 89 36.75 16.50 25.16
CA TYR A 89 36.32 17.63 25.98
C TYR A 89 35.58 17.09 27.21
N THR A 90 36.07 17.42 28.41
CA THR A 90 35.53 16.95 29.69
C THR A 90 34.64 17.99 30.39
N GLY A 91 34.45 19.16 29.80
CA GLY A 91 33.58 20.20 30.33
C GLY A 91 32.12 20.03 29.95
N THR A 92 31.28 20.95 30.43
CA THR A 92 29.81 20.89 30.32
C THR A 92 29.21 22.04 29.51
N ASP A 93 30.01 22.76 28.71
CA ASP A 93 29.52 23.90 27.91
C ASP A 93 28.39 23.45 26.96
N PRO A 94 27.15 23.95 27.16
CA PRO A 94 25.99 23.53 26.39
C PRO A 94 26.11 23.89 24.91
N ARG A 95 26.92 24.89 24.56
CA ARG A 95 27.11 25.37 23.18
C ARG A 95 27.79 24.33 22.29
N VAL A 96 28.61 23.44 22.86
CA VAL A 96 29.31 22.37 22.14
C VAL A 96 28.67 20.98 22.33
N SER A 97 27.53 20.90 23.01
CA SER A 97 26.83 19.63 23.28
C SER A 97 26.47 18.85 22.00
N GLY A 98 26.23 19.54 20.88
CA GLY A 98 25.91 18.93 19.58
C GLY A 98 27.12 18.42 18.80
N ILE A 99 28.34 18.70 19.27
CA ILE A 99 29.58 18.25 18.63
C ILE A 99 29.89 16.83 19.11
N ILE A 100 29.30 15.83 18.46
CA ILE A 100 29.40 14.41 18.83
C ILE A 100 30.18 13.56 17.82
N SER A 101 30.57 14.14 16.70
CA SER A 101 31.36 13.50 15.64
C SER A 101 32.20 14.54 14.90
N PRO A 102 33.33 14.16 14.29
CA PRO A 102 34.09 15.10 13.47
C PRO A 102 33.25 15.63 12.30
N GLY A 103 33.54 16.85 11.83
CA GLY A 103 32.87 17.44 10.68
C GLY A 103 32.81 18.96 10.71
N PHE A 104 32.12 19.55 9.74
CA PHE A 104 31.89 20.99 9.68
C PHE A 104 30.80 21.40 10.67
N TYR A 105 31.02 22.50 11.38
CA TYR A 105 30.07 23.12 12.31
C TYR A 105 30.00 24.62 12.05
N TYR A 106 28.82 25.22 12.22
CA TYR A 106 28.65 26.66 12.28
C TYR A 106 28.03 27.08 13.61
N TYR A 107 28.32 28.30 14.07
CA TYR A 107 27.66 28.85 15.25
C TYR A 107 26.31 29.48 14.89
N ASP A 108 25.25 29.02 15.55
CA ASP A 108 23.91 29.58 15.46
C ASP A 108 23.61 30.35 16.75
N SER A 109 23.62 31.68 16.65
CA SER A 109 23.34 32.58 17.78
C SER A 109 21.92 32.46 18.30
N SER A 110 20.94 32.12 17.45
CA SER A 110 19.53 31.99 17.83
C SER A 110 19.30 30.78 18.75
N LYS A 111 20.09 29.71 18.54
CA LYS A 111 20.07 28.48 19.36
C LYS A 111 21.18 28.45 20.41
N SER A 112 22.06 29.45 20.41
CA SER A 112 23.26 29.51 21.25
C SER A 112 24.09 28.23 21.18
N LYS A 113 24.32 27.71 19.97
CA LYS A 113 24.93 26.37 19.78
C LYS A 113 25.75 26.26 18.51
N TRP A 114 26.80 25.45 18.56
CA TRP A 114 27.50 24.95 17.38
C TRP A 114 26.71 23.81 16.75
N ILE A 115 26.27 24.00 15.51
CA ILE A 115 25.42 23.10 14.75
C ILE A 115 26.23 22.46 13.63
N LYS A 116 26.12 21.14 13.49
CA LYS A 116 26.82 20.43 12.43
C LYS A 116 26.25 20.82 11.07
N LEU A 117 27.11 21.27 10.16
CA LEU A 117 26.76 21.51 8.76
C LEU A 117 26.72 20.15 8.04
N ASN A 118 25.63 19.41 8.21
CA ASN A 118 25.15 18.31 7.36
C ASN A 118 23.90 17.58 7.89
N ASP A 119 23.10 18.20 8.76
CA ASP A 119 21.85 17.57 9.20
C ASP A 119 20.66 17.78 8.24
N LEU A 120 20.91 18.14 6.96
CA LEU A 120 19.87 18.34 5.94
C LEU A 120 19.46 17.07 5.20
N VAL A 121 19.99 15.90 5.55
CA VAL A 121 19.47 14.61 5.05
C VAL A 121 19.60 13.53 6.13
N SER A 122 18.97 13.71 7.29
CA SER A 122 18.82 12.61 8.26
C SER A 122 17.57 12.66 9.13
N SER A 123 16.82 13.78 9.17
CA SER A 123 15.38 13.66 9.40
C SER A 123 14.76 13.12 8.11
N SER A 124 14.81 11.81 7.90
CA SER A 124 13.64 11.17 7.32
C SER A 124 12.47 11.76 8.10
N ILE A 125 11.56 12.48 7.44
CA ILE A 125 10.27 12.72 8.04
C ILE A 125 9.80 11.30 8.35
N ALA A 126 9.83 10.92 9.63
CA ALA A 126 9.43 9.59 10.03
C ALA A 126 8.05 9.41 9.40
N PRO A 127 7.85 8.39 8.55
CA PRO A 127 6.56 8.22 7.92
C PRO A 127 5.51 8.23 9.03
N THR A 128 4.37 8.87 8.80
CA THR A 128 3.32 9.04 9.82
C THR A 128 2.06 8.24 9.51
N GLY A 129 2.03 7.58 8.35
CA GLY A 129 0.90 6.75 7.91
C GLY A 129 1.29 5.27 7.85
N LEU A 130 2.11 4.92 6.86
CA LEU A 130 2.49 3.54 6.59
C LEU A 130 3.99 3.31 6.81
N GLU A 131 4.32 2.18 7.43
CA GLU A 131 5.66 1.62 7.48
C GLU A 131 5.78 0.47 6.49
N ARG A 132 6.95 0.37 5.86
CA ARG A 132 7.32 -0.82 5.09
C ARG A 132 7.89 -1.85 6.06
N LEU A 133 7.29 -3.03 6.09
CA LEU A 133 7.75 -4.17 6.87
C LEU A 133 8.40 -5.19 5.95
N THR A 134 9.41 -5.90 6.44
CA THR A 134 9.97 -7.09 5.79
C THR A 134 9.97 -8.24 6.79
N GLU A 135 9.08 -9.20 6.59
CA GLU A 135 8.84 -10.33 7.50
C GLU A 135 8.97 -11.63 6.69
N ASN A 136 9.81 -12.57 7.13
CA ASN A 136 10.07 -13.82 6.43
C ASN A 136 10.46 -13.68 4.94
N GLY A 137 11.15 -12.59 4.59
CA GLY A 137 11.61 -12.32 3.23
C GLY A 137 10.57 -11.64 2.33
N ASN A 138 9.34 -11.46 2.80
CA ASN A 138 8.29 -10.72 2.11
C ASN A 138 8.27 -9.27 2.58
N SER A 139 8.01 -8.33 1.69
CA SER A 139 7.87 -6.91 2.01
C SER A 139 6.48 -6.37 1.66
N GLY A 140 5.88 -5.62 2.59
CA GLY A 140 4.60 -4.96 2.38
C GLY A 140 4.47 -3.69 3.23
N TRP A 141 3.28 -3.09 3.24
CA TRP A 141 3.01 -1.83 3.96
C TRP A 141 1.94 -2.02 5.02
N ARG A 142 2.21 -1.57 6.25
CA ARG A 142 1.26 -1.60 7.37
C ARG A 142 1.13 -0.23 8.01
N LEU A 143 0.01 0.05 8.69
CA LEU A 143 -0.13 1.25 9.53
C LEU A 143 0.94 1.27 10.64
N ILE A 144 1.49 2.45 10.89
CA ILE A 144 2.52 2.63 11.92
C ILE A 144 1.95 2.42 13.32
N GLY A 145 2.77 1.86 14.21
CA GLY A 145 2.47 1.71 15.63
C GLY A 145 1.60 0.49 15.95
N ARG A 146 1.48 -0.46 15.02
CA ARG A 146 0.83 -1.74 15.29
C ARG A 146 1.75 -2.64 16.12
N ASN A 147 1.18 -3.35 17.09
CA ASN A 147 1.90 -4.38 17.83
C ASN A 147 2.06 -5.63 16.94
N PRO A 148 3.27 -6.00 16.52
CA PRO A 148 3.47 -7.12 15.59
C PRO A 148 2.89 -8.45 16.08
N ASN A 149 2.82 -8.67 17.40
CA ASN A 149 2.26 -9.91 17.97
C ASN A 149 0.78 -10.12 17.65
N ASN A 150 0.07 -9.07 17.25
CA ASN A 150 -1.37 -9.13 16.93
C ASN A 150 -1.64 -9.42 15.45
N TYR A 151 -0.59 -9.63 14.65
CA TYR A 151 -0.65 -9.77 13.20
C TYR A 151 0.17 -10.97 12.73
N GLY A 152 -0.24 -11.57 11.61
CA GLY A 152 0.64 -12.44 10.85
C GLY A 152 1.71 -11.65 10.09
N ASP A 153 2.72 -12.37 9.63
CA ASP A 153 3.75 -11.82 8.75
C ASP A 153 3.11 -11.21 7.51
N ILE A 154 3.56 -10.01 7.13
CA ILE A 154 3.09 -9.30 5.96
C ILE A 154 3.38 -10.11 4.68
N GLY A 155 2.40 -10.15 3.78
CA GLY A 155 2.59 -10.75 2.47
C GLY A 155 3.46 -9.88 1.55
N GLU A 156 4.08 -10.51 0.55
CA GLU A 156 4.86 -9.79 -0.47
C GLU A 156 3.93 -8.85 -1.26
N ASP A 157 4.30 -7.59 -1.40
CA ASP A 157 3.50 -6.51 -2.00
C ASP A 157 2.12 -6.31 -1.33
N ALA A 158 1.93 -6.74 -0.08
CA ALA A 158 0.65 -6.59 0.62
C ALA A 158 0.45 -5.18 1.23
N ILE A 159 -0.81 -4.82 1.46
CA ILE A 159 -1.22 -3.57 2.10
C ILE A 159 -2.17 -3.88 3.27
N ASP A 160 -1.73 -3.54 4.48
CA ASP A 160 -2.42 -3.82 5.73
C ASP A 160 -2.85 -2.54 6.45
N PHE A 161 -4.13 -2.20 6.31
CA PHE A 161 -4.79 -1.10 7.03
C PHE A 161 -5.61 -1.60 8.23
N SER A 162 -5.44 -2.87 8.63
CA SER A 162 -6.25 -3.46 9.67
C SER A 162 -5.81 -3.04 11.09
N HIS A 163 -6.72 -3.21 12.04
CA HIS A 163 -6.49 -2.94 13.46
C HIS A 163 -6.82 -4.19 14.27
N SER A 164 -5.83 -4.72 14.99
CA SER A 164 -6.00 -5.92 15.82
C SER A 164 -5.43 -5.70 17.21
N THR A 165 -6.19 -6.10 18.22
CA THR A 165 -5.84 -5.92 19.65
C THR A 165 -5.45 -7.21 20.36
N SER A 166 -5.61 -8.36 19.69
CA SER A 166 -5.36 -9.68 20.26
C SER A 166 -4.24 -10.41 19.50
N PRO A 167 -3.40 -11.22 20.19
CA PRO A 167 -2.36 -12.00 19.53
C PRO A 167 -2.91 -12.90 18.42
N SER A 168 -2.27 -12.91 17.26
CA SER A 168 -2.70 -13.65 16.08
C SER A 168 -1.55 -13.77 15.09
N ASN A 169 -1.47 -14.89 14.37
CA ASN A 169 -0.54 -15.08 13.25
C ASN A 169 -1.25 -15.01 11.89
N GLU A 170 -2.54 -14.65 11.87
CA GLU A 170 -3.36 -14.60 10.65
C GLU A 170 -3.97 -13.22 10.38
N ASN A 171 -4.05 -12.36 11.41
CA ASN A 171 -4.62 -11.02 11.26
C ASN A 171 -3.75 -10.17 10.34
N GLY A 172 -4.40 -9.34 9.54
CA GLY A 172 -3.76 -8.47 8.55
C GLY A 172 -3.71 -9.05 7.14
N ALA A 173 -2.86 -8.46 6.33
CA ALA A 173 -2.65 -8.79 4.92
C ALA A 173 -1.46 -9.74 4.77
N THR A 174 -1.67 -11.03 5.04
CA THR A 174 -0.58 -12.03 5.10
C THR A 174 -0.35 -12.77 3.77
N GLY A 175 -1.30 -12.70 2.84
CA GLY A 175 -1.15 -13.25 1.49
C GLY A 175 -0.35 -12.33 0.55
N GLU A 176 0.36 -12.89 -0.44
CA GLU A 176 1.01 -12.11 -1.51
C GLU A 176 -0.01 -11.20 -2.20
N LYS A 177 0.29 -9.91 -2.34
CA LYS A 177 -0.56 -8.88 -2.98
C LYS A 177 -1.95 -8.78 -2.35
N SER A 178 -2.07 -9.12 -1.08
CA SER A 178 -3.34 -9.06 -0.35
C SER A 178 -3.62 -7.65 0.17
N PHE A 179 -4.90 -7.37 0.44
CA PHE A 179 -5.36 -6.11 1.02
C PHE A 179 -6.25 -6.40 2.23
N ALA A 180 -5.91 -5.84 3.39
CA ALA A 180 -6.70 -5.97 4.61
C ALA A 180 -7.11 -4.59 5.16
N PHE A 181 -8.38 -4.42 5.51
CA PHE A 181 -8.92 -3.22 6.15
C PHE A 181 -10.01 -3.58 7.16
N GLY A 182 -10.00 -2.96 8.34
CA GLY A 182 -10.99 -3.22 9.41
C GLY A 182 -10.41 -3.88 10.65
N THR A 183 -11.27 -4.23 11.60
CA THR A 183 -10.83 -4.86 12.85
C THR A 183 -10.68 -6.37 12.64
N ASP A 184 -9.53 -6.94 13.01
CA ASP A 184 -9.28 -8.39 12.87
C ASP A 184 -9.56 -8.95 11.46
N ALA A 185 -9.37 -8.12 10.42
CA ALA A 185 -9.48 -8.54 9.04
C ALA A 185 -8.31 -9.47 8.66
N LYS A 186 -8.58 -10.54 7.92
CA LYS A 186 -7.61 -11.58 7.53
C LYS A 186 -7.63 -11.78 6.02
N ALA A 187 -6.65 -11.22 5.31
CA ALA A 187 -6.46 -11.45 3.88
C ALA A 187 -5.28 -12.42 3.68
N THR A 188 -5.51 -13.71 3.95
CA THR A 188 -4.45 -14.73 3.97
C THR A 188 -4.21 -15.38 2.61
N GLY A 189 -5.18 -15.30 1.70
CA GLY A 189 -5.04 -15.80 0.34
C GLY A 189 -4.17 -14.90 -0.55
N LYS A 190 -3.49 -15.49 -1.55
CA LYS A 190 -2.79 -14.71 -2.59
C LYS A 190 -3.77 -13.82 -3.36
N GLN A 191 -3.47 -12.54 -3.51
CA GLN A 191 -4.32 -11.52 -4.16
C GLN A 191 -5.71 -11.40 -3.53
N SER A 192 -5.84 -11.73 -2.24
CA SER A 192 -7.10 -11.69 -1.52
C SER A 192 -7.42 -10.29 -0.99
N ILE A 193 -8.70 -10.01 -0.77
CA ILE A 193 -9.18 -8.73 -0.25
C ILE A 193 -10.09 -9.02 0.95
N ALA A 194 -9.73 -8.53 2.14
CA ALA A 194 -10.55 -8.60 3.35
C ALA A 194 -10.88 -7.18 3.86
N ILE A 195 -12.16 -6.81 3.86
CA ILE A 195 -12.61 -5.47 4.26
C ILE A 195 -13.76 -5.60 5.27
N GLY A 196 -13.51 -5.30 6.54
CA GLY A 196 -14.53 -5.29 7.59
C GLY A 196 -14.07 -5.90 8.90
N ASP A 197 -14.95 -5.86 9.89
CA ASP A 197 -14.74 -6.49 11.20
C ASP A 197 -14.80 -8.03 11.08
N ASN A 198 -13.69 -8.72 11.38
CA ASN A 198 -13.54 -10.16 11.20
C ASN A 198 -13.90 -10.64 9.77
N ALA A 199 -13.54 -9.87 8.75
CA ALA A 199 -13.60 -10.29 7.35
C ALA A 199 -12.43 -11.23 7.04
N GLN A 200 -12.68 -12.39 6.41
CA GLN A 200 -11.66 -13.40 6.15
C GLN A 200 -11.67 -13.86 4.68
N ALA A 201 -10.62 -13.52 3.95
CA ALA A 201 -10.40 -13.92 2.56
C ALA A 201 -9.21 -14.90 2.51
N GLN A 202 -9.50 -16.20 2.47
CA GLN A 202 -8.57 -17.25 2.88
C GLN A 202 -7.81 -17.93 1.74
N ASP A 203 -8.31 -17.85 0.51
CA ASP A 203 -7.73 -18.53 -0.65
C ASP A 203 -7.44 -17.54 -1.79
N LYS A 204 -6.77 -18.01 -2.85
CA LYS A 204 -6.33 -17.22 -4.00
C LYS A 204 -7.49 -16.41 -4.59
N SER A 205 -7.28 -15.10 -4.70
CA SER A 205 -8.20 -14.14 -5.28
C SER A 205 -9.60 -14.17 -4.65
N SER A 206 -9.68 -14.57 -3.37
CA SER A 206 -10.92 -14.50 -2.60
C SER A 206 -11.18 -13.06 -2.11
N GLU A 207 -12.44 -12.69 -2.02
CA GLU A 207 -12.86 -11.34 -1.61
C GLU A 207 -13.91 -11.44 -0.50
N ALA A 208 -13.59 -10.97 0.70
CA ALA A 208 -14.49 -10.92 1.85
C ALA A 208 -14.75 -9.47 2.26
N ILE A 209 -16.00 -9.01 2.12
CA ILE A 209 -16.37 -7.60 2.39
C ILE A 209 -17.58 -7.55 3.34
N GLY A 210 -17.38 -7.01 4.54
CA GLY A 210 -18.41 -6.85 5.57
C GLY A 210 -18.01 -7.47 6.90
N ARG A 211 -18.86 -7.30 7.91
CA ARG A 211 -18.65 -7.89 9.24
C ARG A 211 -18.88 -9.40 9.20
N ASN A 212 -18.02 -10.19 9.84
CA ASN A 212 -18.13 -11.66 9.95
C ASN A 212 -18.38 -12.33 8.59
N THR A 213 -17.53 -12.04 7.61
CA THR A 213 -17.69 -12.47 6.22
C THR A 213 -16.53 -13.37 5.83
N TYR A 214 -16.80 -14.50 5.17
CA TYR A 214 -15.80 -15.56 4.94
C TYR A 214 -15.76 -15.99 3.48
N ALA A 215 -14.73 -15.58 2.73
CA ALA A 215 -14.44 -16.03 1.38
C ALA A 215 -13.35 -17.11 1.45
N VAL A 216 -13.76 -18.37 1.49
CA VAL A 216 -12.91 -19.53 1.78
C VAL A 216 -12.45 -20.22 0.50
N GLY A 217 -13.29 -20.27 -0.53
CA GLY A 217 -12.93 -20.92 -1.80
C GLY A 217 -12.02 -20.06 -2.68
N PRO A 218 -11.24 -20.66 -3.60
CA PRO A 218 -10.45 -19.90 -4.54
C PRO A 218 -11.37 -19.13 -5.50
N PHE A 219 -11.04 -17.86 -5.76
CA PHE A 219 -11.85 -16.92 -6.54
C PHE A 219 -13.27 -16.68 -5.99
N SER A 220 -13.51 -17.01 -4.71
CA SER A 220 -14.81 -16.84 -4.08
C SER A 220 -15.05 -15.39 -3.64
N LYS A 221 -16.32 -14.99 -3.56
CA LYS A 221 -16.73 -13.64 -3.15
C LYS A 221 -17.76 -13.74 -2.04
N ALA A 222 -17.44 -13.29 -0.85
CA ALA A 222 -18.35 -13.22 0.28
C ALA A 222 -18.61 -11.76 0.65
N LEU A 223 -19.88 -11.39 0.78
CA LEU A 223 -20.30 -10.03 1.10
C LEU A 223 -21.35 -10.00 2.22
N PHE A 224 -21.28 -8.99 3.08
CA PHE A 224 -22.29 -8.62 4.08
C PHE A 224 -22.75 -9.81 4.96
N GLY A 225 -21.80 -10.52 5.56
CA GLY A 225 -22.04 -11.71 6.39
C GLY A 225 -22.15 -13.01 5.59
N GLY A 226 -21.76 -13.02 4.32
CA GLY A 226 -21.73 -14.21 3.48
C GLY A 226 -20.61 -15.19 3.83
N ILE A 227 -20.81 -16.46 3.48
CA ILE A 227 -19.85 -17.54 3.61
C ILE A 227 -19.72 -18.24 2.23
N ALA A 228 -18.66 -17.95 1.49
CA ALA A 228 -18.41 -18.48 0.15
C ALA A 228 -17.29 -19.53 0.20
N LYS A 229 -17.64 -20.82 0.28
CA LYS A 229 -16.69 -21.95 0.37
C LYS A 229 -16.33 -22.57 -0.97
N GLY A 230 -17.23 -22.48 -1.96
CA GLY A 230 -17.00 -23.07 -3.27
C GLY A 230 -16.01 -22.26 -4.12
N LYS A 231 -15.27 -22.93 -5.02
CA LYS A 231 -14.48 -22.25 -6.05
C LYS A 231 -15.39 -21.40 -6.95
N ASN A 232 -15.01 -20.16 -7.25
CA ASN A 232 -15.83 -19.21 -8.01
C ASN A 232 -17.24 -18.97 -7.42
N SER A 233 -17.46 -19.27 -6.13
CA SER A 233 -18.77 -19.07 -5.50
C SER A 233 -18.97 -17.62 -5.07
N MET A 234 -20.23 -17.21 -4.95
CA MET A 234 -20.60 -15.90 -4.40
C MET A 234 -21.64 -16.07 -3.30
N ALA A 235 -21.40 -15.47 -2.14
CA ALA A 235 -22.32 -15.47 -1.02
C ALA A 235 -22.60 -14.03 -0.55
N ILE A 236 -23.86 -13.62 -0.50
CA ILE A 236 -24.28 -12.31 0.04
C ILE A 236 -25.27 -12.56 1.16
N SER A 237 -24.84 -12.38 2.41
CA SER A 237 -25.64 -12.69 3.61
C SER A 237 -26.20 -14.12 3.62
N GLY A 238 -25.53 -15.09 2.97
CA GLY A 238 -25.92 -16.51 2.88
C GLY A 238 -24.69 -17.43 2.79
N THR A 239 -24.87 -18.70 2.43
CA THR A 239 -23.78 -19.69 2.35
C THR A 239 -23.69 -20.35 0.97
N ALA A 240 -22.59 -20.17 0.24
CA ALA A 240 -22.36 -20.79 -1.07
C ALA A 240 -21.24 -21.84 -0.97
N GLU A 241 -21.57 -23.13 -0.95
CA GLU A 241 -20.58 -24.22 -0.80
C GLU A 241 -20.22 -24.89 -2.12
N GLY A 242 -21.14 -24.91 -3.09
CA GLY A 242 -20.90 -25.52 -4.39
C GLY A 242 -19.94 -24.71 -5.26
N SER A 243 -19.21 -25.38 -6.16
CA SER A 243 -18.40 -24.68 -7.17
C SER A 243 -19.29 -23.86 -8.10
N SER A 244 -18.90 -22.62 -8.40
CA SER A 244 -19.70 -21.68 -9.20
C SER A 244 -21.14 -21.49 -8.68
N SER A 245 -21.35 -21.66 -7.37
CA SER A 245 -22.66 -21.49 -6.74
C SER A 245 -22.86 -20.06 -6.24
N TYR A 246 -24.11 -19.63 -6.16
CA TYR A 246 -24.50 -18.28 -5.74
C TYR A 246 -25.56 -18.38 -4.64
N ALA A 247 -25.31 -17.80 -3.47
CA ALA A 247 -26.27 -17.74 -2.37
C ALA A 247 -26.51 -16.28 -1.97
N VAL A 248 -27.72 -15.77 -2.14
CA VAL A 248 -28.05 -14.35 -1.95
C VAL A 248 -29.27 -14.19 -1.04
N PHE A 249 -29.17 -13.27 -0.08
CA PHE A 249 -30.16 -12.86 0.91
C PHE A 249 -30.52 -13.92 1.95
N ASN A 250 -30.53 -13.53 3.24
CA ASN A 250 -30.90 -14.35 4.41
C ASN A 250 -29.88 -15.46 4.77
N ALA A 251 -29.55 -15.56 6.06
CA ALA A 251 -28.57 -16.50 6.61
C ALA A 251 -28.93 -17.98 6.37
N TYR A 252 -30.22 -18.29 6.16
CA TYR A 252 -30.69 -19.64 5.84
C TYR A 252 -30.49 -20.03 4.37
N THR A 253 -30.07 -19.11 3.51
CA THR A 253 -29.85 -19.38 2.10
C THR A 253 -28.58 -20.18 1.90
N ALA A 254 -28.70 -21.37 1.31
CA ALA A 254 -27.54 -22.19 0.98
C ALA A 254 -27.56 -22.73 -0.44
N SER A 255 -26.42 -22.64 -1.12
CA SER A 255 -26.20 -23.22 -2.45
C SER A 255 -25.07 -24.23 -2.34
N THR A 256 -25.40 -25.49 -2.02
CA THR A 256 -24.37 -26.52 -1.74
C THR A 256 -23.90 -27.25 -2.99
N ALA A 257 -24.68 -27.19 -4.07
CA ALA A 257 -24.38 -27.86 -5.32
C ALA A 257 -23.70 -26.96 -6.36
N THR A 258 -23.01 -27.59 -7.31
CA THR A 258 -22.30 -26.89 -8.39
C THR A 258 -23.26 -26.12 -9.30
N GLY A 259 -22.92 -24.87 -9.60
CA GLY A 259 -23.63 -24.05 -10.58
C GLY A 259 -25.06 -23.67 -10.19
N SER A 260 -25.44 -23.82 -8.92
CA SER A 260 -26.76 -23.41 -8.44
C SER A 260 -26.80 -21.95 -7.99
N ILE A 261 -28.00 -21.37 -8.02
CA ILE A 261 -28.31 -20.04 -7.52
C ILE A 261 -29.44 -20.19 -6.50
N ALA A 262 -29.18 -19.82 -5.26
CA ALA A 262 -30.15 -19.78 -4.19
C ALA A 262 -30.44 -18.32 -3.82
N ILE A 263 -31.70 -17.90 -3.91
CA ILE A 263 -32.17 -16.57 -3.53
C ILE A 263 -33.19 -16.73 -2.41
N GLY A 264 -32.79 -16.52 -1.16
CA GLY A 264 -33.63 -16.81 -0.01
C GLY A 264 -33.95 -18.30 0.20
N ALA A 265 -33.27 -19.22 -0.49
CA ALA A 265 -33.64 -20.63 -0.63
C ALA A 265 -32.52 -21.59 -0.22
N PHE A 266 -32.83 -22.88 -0.10
CA PHE A 266 -31.84 -23.94 0.11
C PHE A 266 -31.79 -24.88 -1.10
N VAL A 267 -30.61 -25.02 -1.71
CA VAL A 267 -30.40 -25.79 -2.95
C VAL A 267 -29.29 -26.82 -2.76
N THR A 268 -29.66 -28.10 -2.89
CA THR A 268 -28.75 -29.26 -2.81
C THR A 268 -28.44 -29.91 -4.15
N GLU A 269 -29.05 -29.43 -5.23
CA GLU A 269 -28.95 -30.02 -6.56
C GLU A 269 -28.26 -29.07 -7.55
N PRO A 270 -27.44 -29.59 -8.48
CA PRO A 270 -26.63 -28.76 -9.35
C PRO A 270 -27.47 -28.08 -10.44
N HIS A 271 -27.00 -26.92 -10.91
CA HIS A 271 -27.59 -26.15 -12.01
C HIS A 271 -29.05 -25.68 -11.79
N ILE A 272 -29.47 -25.46 -10.54
CA ILE A 272 -30.80 -24.96 -10.21
C ILE A 272 -30.76 -23.48 -9.83
N ILE A 273 -31.75 -22.70 -10.29
CA ILE A 273 -32.08 -21.39 -9.73
C ILE A 273 -33.30 -21.56 -8.83
N ALA A 274 -33.14 -21.35 -7.54
CA ALA A 274 -34.20 -21.41 -6.54
C ALA A 274 -34.46 -20.04 -5.95
N ILE A 275 -35.74 -19.65 -5.88
CA ILE A 275 -36.18 -18.40 -5.27
C ILE A 275 -37.25 -18.68 -4.22
N GLY A 276 -37.01 -18.21 -2.98
CA GLY A 276 -37.98 -18.22 -1.89
C GLY A 276 -37.57 -19.02 -0.64
N GLY A 277 -38.22 -18.74 0.48
CA GLY A 277 -37.86 -19.16 1.85
C GLY A 277 -37.93 -20.65 2.21
N ALA A 278 -38.21 -21.54 1.27
CA ALA A 278 -38.37 -22.97 1.53
C ALA A 278 -37.22 -23.79 0.91
N ASN A 279 -36.88 -24.91 1.53
CA ASN A 279 -35.96 -25.87 0.95
C ASN A 279 -36.55 -26.39 -0.36
N ILE A 280 -35.83 -26.20 -1.47
CA ILE A 280 -36.24 -26.76 -2.75
C ILE A 280 -35.46 -28.06 -2.96
N TYR A 281 -36.10 -29.18 -2.62
CA TYR A 281 -35.66 -30.52 -2.99
C TYR A 281 -36.13 -30.81 -4.42
N ALA A 282 -35.44 -30.29 -5.42
CA ALA A 282 -35.76 -30.66 -6.79
C ALA A 282 -35.45 -32.16 -6.98
N GLY A 283 -36.46 -32.94 -7.38
CA GLY A 283 -36.32 -34.38 -7.56
C GLY A 283 -35.16 -34.76 -8.50
N THR A 284 -34.51 -35.87 -8.17
CA THR A 284 -33.41 -36.48 -8.91
C THR A 284 -33.81 -36.71 -10.37
N GLY A 285 -33.09 -36.12 -11.31
CA GLY A 285 -33.36 -36.27 -12.74
C GLY A 285 -32.27 -35.61 -13.58
N PRO A 286 -32.09 -36.04 -14.85
CA PRO A 286 -30.97 -35.62 -15.69
C PRO A 286 -30.87 -34.09 -15.83
N SER A 287 -29.63 -33.64 -15.97
CA SER A 287 -29.08 -32.28 -15.91
C SER A 287 -29.76 -31.22 -16.80
N TYR A 288 -30.99 -30.83 -16.47
CA TYR A 288 -31.60 -29.62 -17.01
C TYR A 288 -31.49 -28.48 -16.00
N SER A 289 -31.15 -27.28 -16.46
CA SER A 289 -31.27 -26.08 -15.62
C SER A 289 -32.74 -25.87 -15.24
N LYS A 290 -33.05 -25.90 -13.96
CA LYS A 290 -34.42 -25.73 -13.44
C LYS A 290 -34.52 -24.37 -12.76
N VAL A 291 -35.66 -23.69 -12.94
CA VAL A 291 -36.07 -22.57 -12.09
C VAL A 291 -37.16 -23.06 -11.17
N ALA A 292 -36.92 -22.99 -9.86
CA ALA A 292 -37.87 -23.41 -8.84
C ALA A 292 -38.25 -22.20 -7.97
N ILE A 293 -39.56 -22.02 -7.78
CA ILE A 293 -40.13 -20.94 -6.98
C ILE A 293 -40.89 -21.61 -5.84
N GLY A 294 -40.58 -21.23 -4.60
CA GLY A 294 -41.05 -21.95 -3.40
C GLY A 294 -42.57 -22.12 -3.30
N ASN A 295 -43.32 -21.03 -3.07
CA ASN A 295 -44.74 -21.10 -2.72
C ASN A 295 -45.69 -20.79 -3.88
N LEU A 296 -45.61 -19.57 -4.41
CA LEU A 296 -46.57 -19.05 -5.38
C LEU A 296 -45.86 -18.12 -6.36
N LEU A 297 -46.10 -18.32 -7.66
CA LEU A 297 -45.75 -17.37 -8.70
C LEU A 297 -46.95 -16.44 -8.93
N TYR A 298 -46.91 -15.23 -8.35
CA TYR A 298 -47.92 -14.21 -8.61
C TYR A 298 -47.60 -13.49 -9.93
N LEU A 299 -48.60 -13.37 -10.80
CA LEU A 299 -48.50 -12.68 -12.09
C LEU A 299 -49.67 -11.71 -12.20
N GLU A 300 -49.37 -10.43 -12.47
CA GLU A 300 -50.41 -9.40 -12.67
C GLU A 300 -51.13 -9.54 -14.02
N LYS A 301 -50.55 -10.29 -14.97
CA LYS A 301 -51.04 -10.47 -16.35
C LYS A 301 -50.78 -11.90 -16.82
N ASP A 302 -50.95 -12.12 -18.13
CA ASP A 302 -50.82 -13.42 -18.77
C ASP A 302 -49.39 -14.00 -18.68
N LEU A 303 -49.32 -15.29 -18.38
CA LEU A 303 -48.11 -16.10 -18.47
C LEU A 303 -47.96 -16.67 -19.88
N LYS A 304 -47.01 -16.17 -20.67
CA LYS A 304 -46.69 -16.75 -21.99
C LYS A 304 -45.61 -17.82 -21.86
N MET A 305 -46.02 -19.10 -21.86
CA MET A 305 -45.10 -20.24 -21.87
C MET A 305 -45.13 -20.97 -23.21
N LYS A 306 -43.97 -21.22 -23.80
CA LYS A 306 -43.83 -22.14 -24.94
C LYS A 306 -43.40 -23.50 -24.39
N ALA A 307 -44.36 -24.40 -24.20
CA ALA A 307 -44.07 -25.79 -23.87
C ALA A 307 -43.52 -26.49 -25.13
N ASN A 308 -42.24 -26.85 -25.14
CA ASN A 308 -41.72 -27.73 -26.19
C ASN A 308 -42.18 -29.16 -25.87
N ALA A 309 -42.55 -29.92 -26.92
CA ALA A 309 -43.17 -31.23 -26.81
C ALA A 309 -42.42 -32.14 -25.83
N LEU A 310 -43.00 -32.31 -24.64
CA LEU A 310 -42.65 -33.41 -23.76
C LEU A 310 -43.02 -34.71 -24.48
N GLY A 311 -42.18 -35.74 -24.35
CA GLY A 311 -42.46 -37.08 -24.84
C GLY A 311 -43.70 -37.70 -24.17
N ASP A 312 -43.77 -39.03 -24.13
CA ASP A 312 -44.94 -39.71 -23.57
C ASP A 312 -45.22 -39.31 -22.11
N CYS A 313 -46.51 -39.30 -21.76
CA CYS A 313 -46.92 -39.13 -20.36
C CYS A 313 -46.53 -40.40 -19.60
N ASN A 314 -45.55 -40.28 -18.70
CA ASN A 314 -44.97 -41.36 -17.92
C ASN A 314 -44.68 -40.89 -16.50
N ALA A 315 -44.09 -41.74 -15.66
CA ALA A 315 -43.82 -41.41 -14.26
C ALA A 315 -42.98 -40.14 -14.07
N ASN A 316 -42.08 -39.81 -15.00
CA ASN A 316 -41.19 -38.64 -14.92
C ASN A 316 -41.88 -37.35 -15.40
N THR A 317 -42.97 -37.45 -16.16
CA THR A 317 -43.69 -36.29 -16.73
C THR A 317 -45.05 -36.06 -16.05
N ARG A 318 -45.41 -36.83 -15.01
CA ARG A 318 -46.65 -36.62 -14.24
C ARG A 318 -46.73 -35.19 -13.68
N GLY A 319 -47.91 -34.57 -13.79
CA GLY A 319 -48.16 -33.21 -13.35
C GLY A 319 -47.66 -32.11 -14.32
N THR A 320 -46.98 -32.48 -15.41
CA THR A 320 -46.60 -31.50 -16.45
C THR A 320 -47.79 -31.10 -17.31
N ILE A 321 -47.69 -29.90 -17.91
CA ILE A 321 -48.64 -29.37 -18.88
C ILE A 321 -47.95 -29.30 -20.24
N LYS A 322 -48.61 -29.81 -21.29
CA LYS A 322 -48.21 -29.61 -22.68
C LYS A 322 -49.29 -28.83 -23.44
N PHE A 323 -48.89 -28.21 -24.54
CA PHE A 323 -49.79 -27.61 -25.53
C PHE A 323 -49.58 -28.33 -26.87
N ASP A 324 -50.64 -28.88 -27.44
CA ASP A 324 -50.56 -29.65 -28.71
C ASP A 324 -50.73 -28.78 -29.97
N GLY A 325 -50.86 -27.46 -29.79
CA GLY A 325 -51.18 -26.50 -30.85
C GLY A 325 -52.62 -25.98 -30.76
N THR A 326 -53.50 -26.66 -30.02
CA THR A 326 -54.92 -26.28 -29.86
C THR A 326 -55.34 -26.25 -28.38
N ASN A 327 -54.98 -27.28 -27.61
CA ASN A 327 -55.44 -27.46 -26.24
C ASN A 327 -54.28 -27.68 -25.27
N PHE A 328 -54.50 -27.31 -24.01
CA PHE A 328 -53.60 -27.69 -22.92
C PHE A 328 -53.95 -29.08 -22.40
N HIS A 329 -52.94 -29.89 -22.11
CA HIS A 329 -53.10 -31.22 -21.54
C HIS A 329 -52.21 -31.40 -20.32
N GLY A 330 -52.76 -31.97 -19.26
CA GLY A 330 -52.02 -32.39 -18.06
C GLY A 330 -51.66 -33.87 -18.14
N CYS A 331 -50.45 -34.24 -17.72
CA CYS A 331 -50.06 -35.65 -17.62
C CYS A 331 -50.55 -36.26 -16.30
N THR A 332 -51.39 -37.28 -16.39
CA THR A 332 -51.98 -38.02 -15.25
C THR A 332 -51.44 -39.46 -15.20
N PRO A 333 -51.69 -40.24 -14.13
CA PRO A 333 -51.39 -41.67 -14.13
C PRO A 333 -52.00 -42.46 -15.30
N SER A 334 -53.08 -41.95 -15.89
CA SER A 334 -53.80 -42.55 -17.03
C SER A 334 -53.36 -42.02 -18.41
N GLY A 335 -52.30 -41.21 -18.47
CA GLY A 335 -51.85 -40.57 -19.70
C GLY A 335 -52.23 -39.08 -19.78
N TRP A 336 -52.06 -38.50 -20.97
CA TRP A 336 -52.42 -37.11 -21.24
C TRP A 336 -53.93 -36.90 -21.17
N LYS A 337 -54.37 -35.92 -20.38
CA LYS A 337 -55.77 -35.49 -20.25
C LYS A 337 -55.88 -34.02 -20.58
N GLN A 338 -56.87 -33.65 -21.40
CA GLN A 338 -57.14 -32.25 -21.70
C GLN A 338 -57.53 -31.50 -20.42
N LEU A 339 -56.93 -30.34 -20.21
CA LEU A 339 -57.30 -29.41 -19.14
C LEU A 339 -58.48 -28.58 -19.65
N ASN A 340 -59.52 -28.41 -18.82
CA ASN A 340 -60.77 -27.70 -19.11
C ASN A 340 -61.81 -28.45 -19.98
N ASN A 341 -61.92 -29.77 -19.84
CA ASN A 341 -63.12 -30.52 -20.24
C ASN A 341 -63.90 -30.97 -19.01
#